data_AF-A0A845Z5R3-F1
#
_entry.id   AF-A0A845Z5R3-F1
#
_cell.length_a   1.000
_cell.length_b   1.000
_cell.length_c   1.000
_cell.angle_alpha   90.00
_cell.angle_beta   90.00
_cell.angle_gamma   90.00
#
_symmetry.space_group_name_H-M   'P 1'
#
loop_
_entity.id
_entity.type
_entity.pdbx_description
1 polymer ?
#
loop_
_entity_poly.entity_id
_entity_poly.type
_entity_poly.pdbx_seq_one_letter_code
_entity_poly.pdbx_strand_id
1 'polypeptide(L)'
;MTNQQTLRQKLLDLDNCNYKAYRDIQGSYEFPDFTLIIDYIQGDPFGAPSKLRVQVPYTVAAFPPELYQSPIREIALRDFLTRKFDRMAYEVSGRRGTGKSGMVAITKMGQEVLERTSVYLANIDPPAPKVVSPGSNPALQRGKPIKLKNNPQKGVEVRLIAGLPANGRRILGRQAAEMLCDDMPYIVHRSLKYEQLDADARRTVDHPDQRVAADLAGYGRRWNYGSMNLRGSW
;
A
#
# COMPACT_ATOMS: atom_id res chain seq x y z
N MET A 1 -19.63 -2.55 9.70
CA MET A 1 -18.38 -1.83 9.34
C MET A 1 -17.51 -2.80 8.54
N THR A 2 -17.04 -2.42 7.36
CA THR A 2 -16.16 -3.25 6.52
C THR A 2 -14.73 -3.16 7.06
N ASN A 3 -14.25 -4.25 7.64
CA ASN A 3 -12.92 -4.37 8.24
C ASN A 3 -12.18 -5.62 7.74
N GLN A 4 -10.93 -5.79 8.15
CA GLN A 4 -10.11 -6.97 7.83
C GLN A 4 -10.84 -8.32 8.07
N GLN A 5 -11.56 -8.48 9.18
CA GLN A 5 -12.28 -9.72 9.48
C GLN A 5 -13.42 -9.97 8.50
N THR A 6 -14.18 -8.94 8.14
CA THR A 6 -15.25 -9.06 7.14
C THR A 6 -14.70 -9.38 5.74
N LEU A 7 -13.57 -8.79 5.36
CA LEU A 7 -12.89 -9.13 4.09
C LEU A 7 -12.44 -10.59 4.10
N ARG A 8 -11.81 -11.02 5.20
CA ARG A 8 -11.36 -12.40 5.37
C ARG A 8 -12.51 -13.38 5.25
N GLN A 9 -13.61 -13.13 5.94
CA GLN A 9 -14.78 -14.00 5.87
C GLN A 9 -15.35 -14.06 4.46
N LYS A 10 -15.53 -12.90 3.79
CA LYS A 10 -15.97 -12.86 2.39
C LYS A 10 -15.06 -13.70 1.47
N LEU A 11 -13.75 -13.58 1.62
CA LEU A 11 -12.78 -14.33 0.80
C LEU A 11 -12.88 -15.84 1.05
N LEU A 12 -13.11 -16.27 2.30
CA LEU A 12 -13.34 -17.67 2.64
C LEU A 12 -14.67 -18.19 2.08
N ASP A 13 -15.73 -17.38 2.13
CA ASP A 13 -17.05 -17.73 1.57
C ASP A 13 -17.02 -17.85 0.04
N LEU A 14 -16.12 -17.10 -0.61
CA LEU A 14 -15.90 -17.16 -2.05
C LEU A 14 -15.03 -18.34 -2.49
N ASP A 15 -14.49 -19.15 -1.57
CA ASP A 15 -13.62 -20.27 -1.92
C ASP A 15 -14.34 -21.27 -2.85
N ASN A 16 -13.67 -21.63 -3.96
CA ASN A 16 -14.20 -22.47 -5.03
C ASN A 16 -15.44 -21.91 -5.79
N CYS A 17 -15.84 -20.67 -5.55
CA CYS A 17 -16.83 -19.97 -6.38
C CYS A 17 -16.28 -19.65 -7.77
N ASN A 18 -17.16 -19.25 -8.69
CA ASN A 18 -16.75 -18.74 -10.00
C ASN A 18 -15.95 -17.45 -9.83
N TYR A 19 -14.88 -17.28 -10.60
CA TYR A 19 -13.98 -16.13 -10.56
C TYR A 19 -14.67 -14.76 -10.55
N LYS A 20 -15.79 -14.61 -11.28
CA LYS A 20 -16.54 -13.35 -11.34
C LYS A 20 -17.07 -12.89 -9.97
N ALA A 21 -17.22 -13.81 -9.01
CA ALA A 21 -17.67 -13.52 -7.66
C ALA A 21 -16.67 -12.68 -6.85
N TYR A 22 -15.41 -12.55 -7.29
CA TYR A 22 -14.48 -11.56 -6.71
C TYR A 22 -14.99 -10.12 -6.80
N ARG A 23 -15.99 -9.80 -7.65
CA ARG A 23 -16.59 -8.46 -7.63
C ARG A 23 -17.20 -8.10 -6.26
N ASP A 24 -17.59 -9.08 -5.46
CA ASP A 24 -18.23 -8.89 -4.16
C ASP A 24 -17.25 -8.37 -3.07
N ILE A 25 -15.94 -8.48 -3.32
CA ILE A 25 -14.92 -7.91 -2.45
C ILE A 25 -14.54 -6.49 -2.86
N GLN A 26 -15.05 -5.92 -3.96
CA GLN A 26 -14.77 -4.52 -4.31
C GLN A 26 -15.25 -3.56 -3.21
N GLY A 27 -14.46 -2.56 -2.87
CA GLY A 27 -14.78 -1.61 -1.80
C GLY A 27 -13.59 -1.27 -0.89
N SER A 28 -13.89 -0.67 0.27
CA SER A 28 -12.91 -0.22 1.26
C SER A 28 -13.00 -1.03 2.55
N TYR A 29 -11.85 -1.45 3.07
CA TYR A 29 -11.71 -2.27 4.27
C TYR A 29 -10.72 -1.64 5.23
N GLU A 30 -11.17 -1.41 6.46
CA GLU A 30 -10.33 -0.90 7.52
C GLU A 30 -9.47 -2.01 8.14
N PHE A 31 -8.16 -1.80 8.14
CA PHE A 31 -7.18 -2.57 8.89
C PHE A 31 -6.74 -1.75 10.11
N PRO A 32 -6.06 -2.36 11.11
CA PRO A 32 -5.61 -1.63 12.29
C PRO A 32 -4.74 -0.40 11.98
N ASP A 33 -3.86 -0.53 10.97
CA ASP A 33 -2.83 0.45 10.65
C ASP A 33 -3.05 1.21 9.33
N PHE A 34 -3.99 0.76 8.50
CA PHE A 34 -4.19 1.28 7.14
C PHE A 34 -5.60 0.97 6.63
N THR A 35 -5.96 1.54 5.49
CA THR A 35 -7.17 1.20 4.75
C THR A 35 -6.80 0.52 3.43
N LEU A 36 -7.36 -0.65 3.17
CA LEU A 36 -7.26 -1.33 1.88
C LEU A 36 -8.46 -0.96 1.02
N ILE A 37 -8.21 -0.38 -0.15
CA ILE A 37 -9.23 -0.03 -1.13
C ILE A 37 -9.02 -0.92 -2.35
N ILE A 38 -10.08 -1.60 -2.76
CA ILE A 38 -10.11 -2.44 -3.95
C ILE A 38 -10.92 -1.68 -4.98
N ASP A 39 -10.24 -0.96 -5.87
CA ASP A 39 -10.87 -0.06 -6.86
C ASP A 39 -11.46 -0.85 -8.03
N TYR A 40 -10.74 -1.87 -8.50
CA TYR A 40 -11.11 -2.66 -9.66
C TYR A 40 -10.76 -4.13 -9.47
N ILE A 41 -11.69 -5.01 -9.83
CA ILE A 41 -11.52 -6.45 -9.85
C ILE A 41 -11.45 -6.93 -11.30
N GLN A 42 -10.41 -7.70 -11.62
CA GLN A 42 -10.27 -8.32 -12.94
C GLN A 42 -11.46 -9.23 -13.28
N GLY A 43 -11.91 -9.23 -14.53
CA GLY A 43 -13.10 -9.99 -14.96
C GLY A 43 -12.89 -11.50 -15.04
N ASP A 44 -11.63 -11.91 -15.19
CA ASP A 44 -11.17 -13.30 -15.29
C ASP A 44 -9.72 -13.41 -14.78
N PRO A 45 -9.22 -14.63 -14.47
CA PRO A 45 -7.88 -14.82 -13.92
C PRO A 45 -6.73 -14.42 -14.86
N PHE A 46 -6.98 -14.31 -16.16
CA PHE A 46 -6.00 -14.00 -17.20
C PHE A 46 -6.12 -12.56 -17.73
N GLY A 47 -7.11 -11.80 -17.25
CA GLY A 47 -7.37 -10.43 -17.65
C GLY A 47 -6.36 -9.43 -17.07
N ALA A 48 -6.60 -8.15 -17.34
CA ALA A 48 -5.84 -7.07 -16.71
C ALA A 48 -5.99 -7.16 -15.18
N PRO A 49 -4.90 -7.03 -14.40
CA PRO A 49 -4.90 -7.31 -12.97
C PRO A 49 -5.82 -6.39 -12.18
N SER A 50 -6.27 -6.85 -11.01
CA SER A 50 -7.06 -6.05 -10.09
C SER A 50 -6.25 -4.85 -9.60
N LYS A 51 -6.90 -3.70 -9.39
CA LYS A 51 -6.26 -2.45 -8.91
C LYS A 51 -6.64 -2.20 -7.46
N LEU A 52 -5.63 -1.97 -6.63
CA LEU A 52 -5.78 -1.77 -5.19
C LEU A 52 -5.00 -0.53 -4.74
N ARG A 53 -5.47 0.08 -3.66
CA ARG A 53 -4.76 1.13 -2.93
C ARG A 53 -4.64 0.76 -1.46
N VAL A 54 -3.49 1.07 -0.90
CA VAL A 54 -3.24 1.04 0.53
C VAL A 54 -3.06 2.48 1.00
N GLN A 55 -3.85 2.90 1.98
CA GLN A 55 -3.76 4.22 2.57
C GLN A 55 -3.34 4.11 4.04
N VAL A 56 -2.16 4.62 4.36
CA VAL A 56 -1.62 4.67 5.72
C VAL A 56 -1.76 6.10 6.24
N PRO A 57 -2.49 6.34 7.34
CA PRO A 57 -2.63 7.67 7.90
C PRO A 57 -1.29 8.17 8.47
N TYR A 58 -1.14 9.50 8.52
CA TYR A 58 0.10 10.13 8.97
C TYR A 58 0.52 9.73 10.40
N THR A 59 -0.45 9.44 11.28
CA THR A 59 -0.20 9.00 12.66
C THR A 59 0.48 7.64 12.75
N VAL A 60 0.29 6.79 11.75
CA VAL A 60 0.89 5.45 11.67
C VAL A 60 2.15 5.47 10.83
N ALA A 61 2.13 6.18 9.69
CA ALA A 61 3.29 6.30 8.82
C ALA A 61 4.44 7.07 9.51
N ALA A 62 4.10 8.13 10.24
CA ALA A 62 4.98 8.92 11.10
C ALA A 62 6.27 9.42 10.44
N PHE A 63 6.25 9.69 9.13
CA PHE A 63 7.39 10.29 8.44
C PHE A 63 7.59 11.75 8.88
N PRO A 64 8.79 12.14 9.34
CA PRO A 64 9.10 13.52 9.66
C PRO A 64 8.84 14.45 8.47
N PRO A 65 8.19 15.62 8.67
CA PRO A 65 7.87 16.52 7.56
C PRO A 65 9.09 17.01 6.78
N GLU A 66 10.26 17.06 7.40
CA GLU A 66 11.55 17.42 6.80
C GLU A 66 11.88 16.57 5.57
N LEU A 67 11.34 15.36 5.51
CA LEU A 67 11.56 14.40 4.42
C LEU A 67 10.74 14.69 3.16
N TYR A 68 9.78 15.60 3.24
CA TYR A 68 8.91 15.94 2.10
C TYR A 68 8.57 17.43 2.01
N GLN A 69 9.32 18.29 2.72
CA GLN A 69 9.18 19.75 2.63
C GLN A 69 9.63 20.31 1.27
N SER A 70 10.59 19.65 0.61
CA SER A 70 11.09 20.03 -0.72
C SER A 70 10.61 19.03 -1.77
N PRO A 71 10.31 19.47 -3.02
CA PRO A 71 9.94 18.58 -4.12
C PRO A 71 10.96 17.45 -4.35
N ILE A 72 12.26 17.73 -4.21
CA ILE A 72 13.32 16.72 -4.39
C ILE A 72 13.26 15.68 -3.28
N ARG A 73 13.07 16.12 -2.02
CA ARG A 73 12.96 15.21 -0.87
C ARG A 73 11.70 14.35 -0.97
N GLU A 74 10.57 14.96 -1.35
CA GLU A 74 9.31 14.23 -1.58
C GLU A 74 9.46 13.19 -2.69
N ILE A 75 10.11 13.52 -3.82
CA ILE A 75 10.40 12.55 -4.89
C ILE A 75 11.30 11.42 -4.39
N ALA A 76 12.38 11.75 -3.66
CA ALA A 76 13.31 10.77 -3.11
C ALA A 76 12.62 9.81 -2.14
N LEU A 77 11.79 10.34 -1.24
CA LEU A 77 11.02 9.54 -0.28
C LEU A 77 10.04 8.61 -1.01
N ARG A 78 9.33 9.12 -2.02
CA ARG A 78 8.37 8.29 -2.79
C ARG A 78 9.06 7.17 -3.56
N ASP A 79 10.19 7.43 -4.20
CA ASP A 79 10.98 6.40 -4.90
C ASP A 79 11.53 5.35 -3.90
N PHE A 80 12.07 5.81 -2.77
CA PHE A 80 12.55 4.93 -1.71
C PHE A 80 11.44 4.00 -1.19
N LEU A 81 10.27 4.55 -0.85
CA LEU A 81 9.13 3.76 -0.35
C LEU A 81 8.62 2.79 -1.42
N THR A 82 8.59 3.22 -2.69
CA THR A 82 8.21 2.36 -3.81
C THR A 82 9.12 1.12 -3.88
N ARG A 83 10.45 1.32 -3.86
CA ARG A 83 11.43 0.21 -3.91
C ARG A 83 11.36 -0.68 -2.68
N LYS A 84 11.18 -0.10 -1.49
CA LYS A 84 11.08 -0.87 -0.25
C LYS A 84 9.81 -1.73 -0.23
N PHE A 85 8.67 -1.17 -0.62
CA PHE A 85 7.42 -1.90 -0.72
C PHE A 85 7.53 -3.05 -1.75
N ASP A 86 8.08 -2.77 -2.92
CA ASP A 86 8.31 -3.77 -3.98
C ASP A 86 9.21 -4.92 -3.53
N ARG A 87 10.34 -4.61 -2.85
CA ARG A 87 11.22 -5.64 -2.27
C ARG A 87 10.48 -6.54 -1.27
N MET A 88 9.72 -5.93 -0.35
CA MET A 88 8.97 -6.69 0.66
C MET A 88 7.89 -7.57 0.01
N ALA A 89 7.21 -7.06 -1.01
CA ALA A 89 6.25 -7.81 -1.80
C ALA A 89 6.90 -9.02 -2.52
N TYR A 90 8.09 -8.82 -3.09
CA TYR A 90 8.85 -9.89 -3.74
C TYR A 90 9.30 -10.98 -2.75
N GLU A 91 9.80 -10.60 -1.58
CA GLU A 91 10.22 -11.57 -0.55
C GLU A 91 9.07 -12.43 -0.03
N VAL A 92 7.89 -11.84 0.16
CA VAL A 92 6.70 -12.56 0.66
C VAL A 92 6.14 -13.50 -0.41
N SER A 93 6.11 -13.06 -1.67
CA SER A 93 5.68 -13.91 -2.79
C SER A 93 6.65 -15.06 -3.08
N GLY A 94 7.97 -14.81 -3.00
CA GLY A 94 9.01 -15.82 -3.25
C GLY A 94 9.06 -16.96 -2.22
N ARG A 95 8.64 -16.72 -0.97
CA ARG A 95 8.59 -17.74 0.11
C ARG A 95 7.54 -18.83 -0.12
N ARG A 96 6.59 -18.64 -1.02
CA ARG A 96 5.44 -19.54 -1.22
C ARG A 96 5.58 -20.49 -2.43
N GLY A 97 6.76 -20.62 -3.04
CA GLY A 97 6.95 -21.57 -4.15
C GLY A 97 8.33 -22.21 -4.26
N THR A 98 8.46 -23.49 -3.84
CA THR A 98 9.51 -24.44 -4.31
C THR A 98 9.16 -25.96 -4.24
N GLY A 99 7.94 -26.43 -3.93
CA GLY A 99 7.73 -27.87 -3.63
C GLY A 99 6.46 -28.58 -4.16
N LYS A 100 6.66 -29.55 -5.05
CA LYS A 100 5.95 -30.86 -5.28
C LYS A 100 4.41 -31.02 -5.22
N SER A 101 3.58 -29.97 -5.22
CA SER A 101 2.11 -30.17 -5.28
C SER A 101 1.37 -29.47 -6.43
N GLY A 102 2.07 -28.73 -7.29
CA GLY A 102 1.48 -28.13 -8.48
C GLY A 102 0.51 -26.98 -8.15
N MET A 103 0.77 -25.82 -8.78
CA MET A 103 -0.09 -24.63 -8.76
C MET A 103 -0.28 -23.93 -7.41
N VAL A 104 0.70 -23.11 -7.04
CA VAL A 104 0.40 -21.81 -6.42
C VAL A 104 1.13 -20.76 -7.24
N ALA A 105 0.53 -20.36 -8.36
CA ALA A 105 0.91 -19.13 -9.02
C ALA A 105 0.34 -18.01 -8.16
N ILE A 106 1.09 -17.56 -7.16
CA ILE A 106 0.89 -16.21 -6.65
C ILE A 106 1.24 -15.33 -7.83
N THR A 107 0.18 -14.91 -8.50
CA THR A 107 0.23 -13.95 -9.58
C THR A 107 1.13 -12.82 -9.11
N LYS A 108 2.25 -12.64 -9.83
CA LYS A 108 3.18 -11.53 -9.64
C LYS A 108 2.33 -10.30 -9.30
N MET A 109 2.51 -9.71 -8.11
CA MET A 109 2.19 -8.30 -7.95
C MET A 109 2.96 -7.63 -9.08
N GLY A 110 2.26 -7.18 -10.11
CA GLY A 110 2.81 -7.16 -11.47
C GLY A 110 4.13 -6.42 -11.52
N GLN A 111 5.07 -6.92 -12.34
CA GLN A 111 6.32 -6.22 -12.70
C GLN A 111 6.09 -4.88 -13.44
N GLU A 112 4.88 -4.35 -13.35
CA GLU A 112 4.38 -3.17 -14.00
C GLU A 112 3.75 -2.26 -12.93
N VAL A 113 4.61 -1.82 -11.99
CA VAL A 113 4.47 -0.52 -11.32
C VAL A 113 4.69 0.54 -12.41
N LEU A 114 3.68 0.69 -13.27
CA LEU A 114 3.89 1.07 -14.68
C LEU A 114 4.52 2.43 -14.89
N GLU A 115 4.46 3.38 -13.95
CA GLU A 115 5.15 4.66 -14.11
C GLU A 115 5.69 5.20 -12.77
N ARG A 116 6.73 4.54 -12.25
CA ARG A 116 7.79 5.04 -11.32
C ARG A 116 7.41 5.90 -10.10
N THR A 117 6.14 6.00 -9.74
CA THR A 117 5.70 6.55 -8.45
C THR A 117 4.33 5.99 -8.07
N SER A 118 4.28 4.71 -7.68
CA SER A 118 3.07 4.11 -7.08
C SER A 118 2.75 4.69 -5.70
N VAL A 119 3.75 5.27 -5.04
CA VAL A 119 3.61 5.90 -3.73
C VAL A 119 3.32 7.39 -3.87
N TYR A 120 2.34 7.88 -3.12
CA TYR A 120 1.96 9.29 -3.02
C TYR A 120 1.90 9.70 -1.56
N LEU A 121 2.32 10.94 -1.27
CA LEU A 121 2.10 11.55 0.03
C LEU A 121 0.79 12.33 -0.03
N ALA A 122 -0.19 11.93 0.76
CA ALA A 122 -1.55 12.47 0.72
C ALA A 122 -2.04 12.82 2.13
N ASN A 123 -2.99 13.75 2.22
CA ASN A 123 -3.68 14.03 3.48
C ASN A 123 -4.66 12.89 3.75
N ILE A 124 -4.18 11.86 4.44
CA ILE A 124 -4.98 10.70 4.85
C ILE A 124 -5.27 10.86 6.34
N ASP A 125 -6.51 11.21 6.64
CA ASP A 125 -6.95 11.35 8.01
C ASP A 125 -6.94 9.98 8.70
N PRO A 126 -6.50 9.90 9.98
CA PRO A 126 -6.64 8.68 10.74
C PRO A 126 -8.11 8.27 10.80
N PRO A 127 -8.43 6.97 10.70
CA PRO A 127 -9.79 6.51 10.93
C PRO A 127 -10.24 7.01 12.30
N ALA A 128 -11.49 7.44 12.41
CA ALA A 128 -12.04 8.00 13.64
C ALA A 128 -11.64 7.10 14.83
N PRO A 129 -11.15 7.66 15.94
CA PRO A 129 -10.67 6.86 17.06
C PRO A 129 -11.77 5.88 17.45
N LYS A 130 -11.46 4.57 17.42
CA LYS A 130 -12.39 3.54 17.89
C LYS A 130 -12.74 3.91 19.32
N VAL A 131 -13.98 4.37 19.53
CA VAL A 131 -14.51 4.64 20.87
C VAL A 131 -14.42 3.32 21.61
N VAL A 132 -13.47 3.20 22.52
CA VAL A 132 -13.41 2.09 23.45
C VAL A 132 -14.65 2.24 24.33
N SER A 133 -15.57 1.29 24.23
CA SER A 133 -16.79 1.26 25.07
C SER A 133 -16.42 1.35 26.57
N PRO A 134 -17.28 1.98 27.38
CA PRO A 134 -16.89 2.66 28.61
C PRO A 134 -16.61 1.67 29.75
N GLY A 135 -15.40 1.72 30.29
CA GLY A 135 -15.00 0.90 31.44
C GLY A 135 -13.60 1.12 32.01
N SER A 136 -12.77 2.00 31.43
CA SER A 136 -11.39 2.22 31.87
C SER A 136 -11.14 3.66 32.32
N ASN A 137 -11.00 3.81 33.64
CA ASN A 137 -10.40 4.90 34.45
C ASN A 137 -10.44 6.35 33.91
N PRO A 138 -11.12 7.29 34.62
CA PRO A 138 -11.26 8.70 34.20
C PRO A 138 -9.98 9.56 34.27
N ALA A 139 -8.81 8.99 34.57
CA ALA A 139 -7.57 9.77 34.78
C ALA A 139 -6.71 10.00 33.51
N LEU A 140 -7.07 9.42 32.35
CA LEU A 140 -6.30 9.58 31.11
C LEU A 140 -6.96 10.51 30.06
N GLN A 141 -8.05 11.20 30.42
CA GLN A 141 -8.57 12.28 29.57
C GLN A 141 -7.78 13.58 29.80
N ARG A 142 -6.60 13.69 29.19
CA ARG A 142 -6.06 15.01 28.83
C ARG A 142 -4.94 14.90 27.80
N GLY A 143 -5.37 14.99 26.54
CA GLY A 143 -4.53 15.31 25.41
C GLY A 143 -5.45 15.63 24.24
N LYS A 144 -6.01 16.85 24.21
CA LYS A 144 -6.59 17.41 22.98
C LYS A 144 -5.53 17.20 21.89
N PRO A 145 -5.83 16.63 20.71
CA PRO A 145 -4.82 16.48 19.67
C PRO A 145 -4.25 17.87 19.42
N ILE A 146 -2.97 18.04 19.71
CA ILE A 146 -2.25 19.26 19.44
C ILE A 146 -2.34 19.40 17.92
N LYS A 147 -3.18 20.33 17.44
CA LYS A 147 -3.09 20.77 16.06
C LYS A 147 -1.70 21.39 15.94
N LEU A 148 -0.72 20.62 15.44
CA LEU A 148 0.55 21.18 15.00
C LEU A 148 0.23 22.11 13.84
N LYS A 149 -0.06 23.37 14.17
CA LYS A 149 0.00 24.49 13.25
C LYS A 149 1.45 24.54 12.80
N ASN A 150 1.69 24.15 11.54
CA ASN A 150 2.75 24.64 10.64
C ASN A 150 3.32 23.57 9.67
N ASN A 151 2.85 22.32 9.68
CA ASN A 151 3.08 21.43 8.54
C ASN A 151 1.98 20.34 8.50
N PRO A 152 1.11 20.28 7.46
CA PRO A 152 0.17 19.17 7.36
C PRO A 152 0.95 17.86 7.23
N GLN A 153 0.87 17.01 8.25
CA GLN A 153 1.51 15.70 8.21
C GLN A 153 0.84 14.87 7.12
N LYS A 154 1.64 14.35 6.18
CA LYS A 154 1.13 13.56 5.06
C LYS A 154 1.14 12.07 5.44
N GLY A 155 0.05 11.38 5.14
CA GLY A 155 0.01 9.92 5.09
C GLY A 155 0.62 9.40 3.79
N VAL A 156 0.61 8.08 3.63
CA VAL A 156 1.17 7.39 2.48
C VAL A 156 0.07 6.62 1.75
N GLU A 157 -0.13 6.88 0.46
CA GLU A 157 -0.95 6.06 -0.43
C GLU A 157 -0.04 5.24 -1.34
N VAL A 158 -0.25 3.92 -1.39
CA VAL A 158 0.42 3.03 -2.35
C VAL A 158 -0.61 2.48 -3.31
N ARG A 159 -0.38 2.65 -4.61
CA ARG A 159 -1.20 2.07 -5.68
C ARG A 159 -0.53 0.83 -6.22
N LEU A 160 -1.23 -0.30 -6.21
CA LEU A 160 -0.70 -1.57 -6.66
C LEU A 160 -1.70 -2.34 -7.51
N ILE A 161 -1.16 -3.28 -8.27
CA ILE A 161 -1.93 -4.27 -8.99
C ILE A 161 -1.71 -5.64 -8.36
N ALA A 162 -2.76 -6.44 -8.27
CA ALA A 162 -2.67 -7.81 -7.79
C ALA A 162 -3.47 -8.73 -8.71
N GLY A 163 -2.87 -9.84 -9.10
CA GLY A 163 -3.69 -10.95 -9.57
C GLY A 163 -4.31 -11.63 -8.36
N LEU A 164 -5.60 -11.95 -8.44
CA LEU A 164 -6.27 -12.64 -7.36
C LEU A 164 -6.13 -14.17 -7.55
N PRO A 165 -5.80 -14.93 -6.49
CA PRO A 165 -5.59 -16.37 -6.59
C PRO A 165 -6.78 -17.14 -7.16
N ALA A 166 -6.51 -18.05 -8.10
CA ALA A 166 -7.52 -18.90 -8.72
C ALA A 166 -6.90 -20.19 -9.32
N ASN A 167 -7.70 -21.26 -9.38
CA ASN A 167 -7.41 -22.48 -10.12
C ASN A 167 -8.35 -22.57 -11.32
N GLY A 168 -7.85 -22.24 -12.51
CA GLY A 168 -8.70 -21.95 -13.67
C GLY A 168 -9.70 -20.83 -13.31
N ARG A 169 -11.00 -21.07 -13.50
CA ARG A 169 -12.06 -20.08 -13.18
C ARG A 169 -12.62 -20.22 -11.75
N ARG A 170 -11.96 -20.99 -10.88
CA ARG A 170 -12.39 -21.20 -9.49
C ARG A 170 -11.53 -20.36 -8.56
N ILE A 171 -12.16 -19.61 -7.68
CA ILE A 171 -11.49 -18.76 -6.69
C ILE A 171 -10.73 -19.62 -5.68
N LEU A 172 -9.48 -19.26 -5.38
CA LEU A 172 -8.72 -19.82 -4.26
C LEU A 172 -8.84 -18.86 -3.06
N GLY A 173 -10.00 -18.91 -2.40
CA GLY A 173 -10.43 -17.93 -1.41
C GLY A 173 -9.52 -17.89 -0.18
N ARG A 174 -9.05 -19.06 0.26
CA ARG A 174 -8.07 -19.17 1.36
C ARG A 174 -6.75 -18.49 1.04
N GLN A 175 -6.21 -18.70 -0.17
CA GLN A 175 -4.97 -18.07 -0.61
C GLN A 175 -5.14 -16.56 -0.76
N ALA A 176 -6.30 -16.11 -1.27
CA ALA A 176 -6.61 -14.69 -1.36
C ALA A 176 -6.74 -14.03 0.01
N ALA A 177 -7.34 -14.72 0.98
CA ALA A 177 -7.43 -14.28 2.37
C ALA A 177 -6.04 -14.15 3.00
N GLU A 178 -5.16 -15.13 2.82
CA GLU A 178 -3.78 -15.03 3.30
C GLU A 178 -3.03 -13.86 2.64
N MET A 179 -3.17 -13.69 1.32
CA MET A 179 -2.49 -12.61 0.58
C MET A 179 -2.95 -11.22 1.03
N LEU A 180 -4.27 -10.99 1.14
CA LEU A 180 -4.81 -9.66 1.45
C LEU A 180 -4.91 -9.39 2.94
N CYS A 181 -5.13 -10.41 3.77
CA CYS A 181 -5.38 -10.24 5.20
C CYS A 181 -4.19 -10.57 6.09
N ASP A 182 -3.12 -11.20 5.58
CA ASP A 182 -1.90 -11.49 6.36
C ASP A 182 -0.64 -10.89 5.73
N ASP A 183 -0.40 -11.19 4.45
CA ASP A 183 0.79 -10.71 3.74
C ASP A 183 0.77 -9.19 3.56
N MET A 184 -0.37 -8.62 3.14
CA MET A 184 -0.50 -7.17 2.94
C MET A 184 -0.23 -6.38 4.23
N PRO A 185 -0.85 -6.70 5.39
CA PRO A 185 -0.46 -6.07 6.65
C PRO A 185 1.02 -6.19 6.99
N TYR A 186 1.64 -7.36 6.75
CA TYR A 186 3.06 -7.56 7.00
C TYR A 186 3.93 -6.66 6.11
N ILE A 187 3.62 -6.57 4.81
CA ILE A 187 4.34 -5.71 3.85
C ILE A 187 4.19 -4.25 4.27
N VAL A 188 2.98 -3.79 4.56
CA VAL A 188 2.70 -2.41 5.00
C VAL A 188 3.46 -2.06 6.26
N HIS A 189 3.40 -2.94 7.28
CA HIS A 189 4.10 -2.74 8.54
C HIS A 189 5.61 -2.55 8.30
N ARG A 190 6.22 -3.40 7.46
CA ARG A 190 7.69 -3.40 7.24
C ARG A 190 8.17 -2.30 6.29
N SER A 191 7.31 -1.73 5.45
CA SER A 191 7.73 -0.80 4.37
C SER A 191 7.23 0.64 4.53
N LEU A 192 6.08 0.87 5.17
CA LEU A 192 5.38 2.16 5.14
C LEU A 192 5.32 2.88 6.50
N LYS A 193 6.13 2.45 7.48
CA LYS A 193 6.28 3.11 8.79
C LYS A 193 7.70 3.61 8.99
N TYR A 194 7.87 4.86 9.39
CA TYR A 194 9.18 5.48 9.60
C TYR A 194 10.03 4.73 10.65
N GLU A 195 9.41 4.26 11.73
CA GLU A 195 10.08 3.49 12.78
C GLU A 195 10.66 2.14 12.30
N GLN A 196 10.17 1.60 11.18
CA GLN A 196 10.60 0.32 10.60
C GLN A 196 11.67 0.50 9.52
N LEU A 197 12.16 1.73 9.32
CA LEU A 197 13.33 1.98 8.50
C LEU A 197 14.59 1.60 9.27
N ASP A 198 15.46 0.80 8.64
CA ASP A 198 16.81 0.55 9.13
C ASP A 198 17.65 1.85 9.08
N ALA A 199 18.81 1.83 9.73
CA ALA A 199 19.65 3.03 9.86
C ALA A 199 20.11 3.58 8.51
N ASP A 200 20.35 2.72 7.51
CA ASP A 200 20.83 3.13 6.19
C ASP A 200 19.69 3.70 5.33
N ALA A 201 18.50 3.13 5.46
CA ALA A 201 17.27 3.66 4.90
C ALA A 201 16.97 5.07 5.45
N ARG A 202 17.11 5.28 6.76
CA ARG A 202 16.93 6.60 7.37
C ARG A 202 17.93 7.60 6.84
N ARG A 203 19.23 7.26 6.81
CA ARG A 203 20.27 8.13 6.23
C ARG A 203 19.99 8.52 4.79
N THR A 204 19.55 7.56 3.97
CA THR A 204 19.22 7.78 2.55
C THR A 204 18.07 8.76 2.38
N VAL A 205 17.08 8.68 3.27
CA VAL A 205 15.88 9.53 3.25
C VAL A 205 16.15 10.91 3.88
N ASP A 206 16.94 10.96 4.95
CA ASP A 206 17.32 12.18 5.69
C ASP A 206 18.28 13.07 4.87
N HIS A 207 19.20 12.44 4.11
CA HIS A 207 20.20 13.09 3.26
C HIS A 207 20.08 12.66 1.80
N PRO A 208 19.08 13.17 1.04
CA PRO A 208 18.90 12.79 -0.37
C PRO A 208 19.99 13.34 -1.33
N ASP A 209 21.14 13.78 -0.82
CA ASP A 209 22.15 14.52 -1.58
C ASP A 209 22.90 13.68 -2.64
N GLN A 210 23.09 14.34 -3.78
CA GLN A 210 23.77 13.97 -5.04
C GLN A 210 23.41 12.65 -5.71
N ARG A 211 23.12 11.55 -5.01
CA ARG A 211 22.81 10.24 -5.62
C ARG A 211 21.46 10.26 -6.33
N VAL A 212 20.43 10.80 -5.67
CA VAL A 212 19.09 10.99 -6.26
C VAL A 212 19.12 12.09 -7.33
N ALA A 213 19.89 13.16 -7.12
CA ALA A 213 20.05 14.22 -8.12
C ALA A 213 20.80 13.75 -9.38
N ALA A 214 21.82 12.89 -9.25
CA ALA A 214 22.56 12.30 -10.37
C ALA A 214 21.73 11.26 -11.12
N ASP A 215 20.97 10.42 -10.41
CA ASP A 215 20.01 9.50 -11.03
C ASP A 215 18.90 10.29 -11.74
N LEU A 216 18.29 11.29 -11.10
CA LEU A 216 17.29 12.18 -11.71
C LEU A 216 17.84 12.99 -12.90
N ALA A 217 19.09 13.44 -12.85
CA ALA A 217 19.75 14.14 -13.96
C ALA A 217 20.07 13.20 -15.15
N GLY A 218 20.36 11.93 -14.88
CA GLY A 218 20.44 10.88 -15.89
C GLY A 218 19.09 10.60 -16.56
N TYR A 219 17.98 10.71 -15.81
CA TYR A 219 16.61 10.60 -16.32
C TYR A 219 16.13 11.84 -17.09
N GLY A 220 16.68 13.03 -16.78
CA GLY A 220 16.29 14.32 -17.37
C GLY A 220 16.59 14.49 -18.86
N ARG A 221 17.52 13.71 -19.45
CA ARG A 221 17.77 13.75 -20.91
C ARG A 221 16.68 13.07 -21.76
N ARG A 222 15.72 12.37 -21.13
CA ARG A 222 14.69 11.60 -21.82
C ARG A 222 13.28 12.16 -21.66
N TRP A 223 13.09 13.20 -20.84
CA TRP A 223 11.82 13.88 -20.64
C TRP A 223 11.99 15.37 -20.88
N ASN A 224 11.71 15.79 -22.11
CA ASN A 224 11.53 17.19 -22.44
C ASN A 224 10.27 17.64 -21.70
N TYR A 225 10.39 18.56 -20.74
CA TYR A 225 9.25 19.24 -20.12
C TYR A 225 8.60 20.15 -21.16
N GLY A 226 7.89 19.54 -22.11
CA GLY A 226 7.09 20.20 -23.12
C GLY A 226 5.64 19.77 -22.92
N SER A 227 4.85 20.67 -22.33
CA SER A 227 3.38 20.72 -22.40
C SER A 227 2.64 19.39 -22.17
N MET A 228 2.28 19.09 -20.92
CA MET A 228 1.18 18.16 -20.66
C MET A 228 0.03 18.88 -19.95
N ASN A 229 -0.96 19.21 -20.77
CA ASN A 229 -2.28 19.65 -20.41
C ASN A 229 -2.89 18.67 -19.41
N LEU A 230 -3.18 19.15 -18.20
CA LEU A 230 -3.97 18.44 -17.18
C LEU A 230 -5.44 18.40 -17.59
N ARG A 231 -5.82 17.53 -18.53
CA ARG A 231 -7.19 17.03 -18.67
C ARG A 231 -7.16 15.62 -19.26
N GLY A 232 -7.52 14.62 -18.46
CA GLY A 232 -7.63 13.23 -18.89
C GLY A 232 -8.11 12.36 -17.74
N SER A 233 -9.40 12.06 -17.77
CA SER A 233 -10.27 11.35 -16.83
C SER A 233 -9.66 10.29 -15.92
N TRP A 234 -9.82 10.55 -14.62
CA TRP A 234 -10.15 9.56 -13.59
C TRP A 234 -11.64 9.23 -13.64
#